data_AF-A0A8H9E0A7-F1
#
_entry.id   AF-A0A8H9E0A7-F1
#
_cell.length_a   1.000
_cell.length_b   1.000
_cell.length_c   1.000
_cell.angle_alpha   90.00
_cell.angle_beta   90.00
_cell.angle_gamma   90.00
#
_symmetry.space_group_name_H-M   'P 1'
#
loop_
_entity.id
_entity.type
_entity.pdbx_description
1 polymer ?
#
loop_
_entity_poly.entity_id
_entity_poly.type
_entity_poly.pdbx_seq_one_letter_code
_entity_poly.pdbx_strand_id
1 'polypeptide(L)'
;MKQPDFAKWYFYQLLKDYEGEQLYLNELGYVYGNEEKTNEIVKNNPGYVVKIFEEKMVNELKIRTRMMKILRNGKINIYEYINKEQLEKLNPPEDLRIAIEKYGWNN
;
A
#
# COMPACT_ATOMS: atom_id res chain seq x y z
N MET A 1 5.93 19.94 -15.88
CA MET A 1 6.78 19.27 -14.87
C MET A 1 7.81 18.40 -15.58
N LYS A 2 9.05 18.32 -15.08
CA LYS A 2 10.01 17.33 -15.60
C LYS A 2 9.46 15.93 -15.26
N GLN A 3 9.80 14.92 -16.06
CA GLN A 3 9.33 13.55 -15.84
C GLN A 3 9.59 13.01 -14.41
N PRO A 4 10.74 13.31 -13.76
CA PRO A 4 10.98 12.90 -12.37
C PRO A 4 10.02 13.54 -11.35
N ASP A 5 9.69 14.83 -11.52
CA ASP A 5 8.78 15.54 -10.62
C ASP A 5 7.35 14.96 -10.72
N PHE A 6 6.95 14.58 -11.94
CA PHE A 6 5.64 13.95 -12.15
C PHE A 6 5.56 12.57 -11.50
N ALA A 7 6.61 11.76 -11.64
CA ALA A 7 6.66 10.44 -11.02
C ALA A 7 6.62 10.53 -9.48
N LYS A 8 7.32 11.51 -8.88
CA LYS A 8 7.26 11.79 -7.44
C LYS A 8 5.86 12.21 -7.00
N TRP A 9 5.27 13.21 -7.67
CA TRP A 9 3.93 13.68 -7.36
C TRP A 9 2.88 12.58 -7.49
N TYR A 10 2.96 11.78 -8.56
CA TYR A 10 2.04 10.67 -8.79
C TYR A 10 2.23 9.56 -7.75
N PHE A 11 3.46 9.24 -7.37
CA PHE A 11 3.72 8.30 -6.28
C PHE A 11 3.09 8.78 -4.96
N TYR A 12 3.21 10.08 -4.65
CA TYR A 12 2.59 10.64 -3.45
C TYR A 12 1.06 10.53 -3.45
N GLN A 13 0.40 10.70 -4.61
CA GLN A 13 -1.05 10.44 -4.71
C GLN A 13 -1.37 8.97 -4.44
N LEU A 14 -0.63 8.04 -5.05
CA LEU A 14 -0.80 6.61 -4.82
C LEU A 14 -0.59 6.23 -3.35
N LEU A 15 0.40 6.83 -2.68
CA LEU A 15 0.66 6.59 -1.28
C LEU A 15 -0.52 7.01 -0.39
N LYS A 16 -1.15 8.17 -0.67
CA LYS A 16 -2.34 8.60 0.07
C LYS A 16 -3.54 7.68 -0.13
N ASP A 17 -3.79 7.28 -1.37
CA ASP A 17 -4.85 6.31 -1.66
C ASP A 17 -4.57 5.00 -0.93
N TYR A 18 -3.31 4.54 -0.97
CA TYR A 18 -2.87 3.33 -0.28
C TYR A 18 -3.09 3.40 1.23
N GLU A 19 -2.70 4.50 1.88
CA GLU A 19 -2.91 4.72 3.32
C GLU A 19 -4.39 4.55 3.71
N GLY A 20 -5.32 5.08 2.90
CA GLY A 20 -6.75 4.97 3.15
C GLY A 20 -7.27 3.54 3.03
N GLU A 21 -6.86 2.81 1.99
CA GLU A 21 -7.26 1.40 1.82
C GLU A 21 -6.63 0.52 2.92
N GLN A 22 -5.34 0.73 3.22
CA GLN A 22 -4.59 -0.05 4.21
C GLN A 22 -5.11 0.17 5.63
N LEU A 23 -5.52 1.39 5.99
CA LEU A 23 -6.12 1.69 7.29
C LEU A 23 -7.37 0.85 7.53
N TYR A 24 -8.30 0.82 6.56
CA TYR A 24 -9.52 0.03 6.67
C TYR A 24 -9.23 -1.47 6.81
N LEU A 25 -8.30 -1.99 6.01
CA LEU A 25 -7.89 -3.39 6.08
C LEU A 25 -7.27 -3.73 7.44
N ASN A 26 -6.40 -2.85 7.96
CA ASN A 26 -5.78 -3.01 9.28
C ASN A 26 -6.81 -2.97 10.42
N GLU A 27 -7.83 -2.09 10.35
CA GLU A 27 -8.92 -2.02 11.33
C GLU A 27 -9.73 -3.31 11.41
N LEU A 28 -9.89 -4.02 10.29
CA LEU A 28 -10.52 -5.34 10.24
C LEU A 28 -9.57 -6.49 10.61
N GLY A 29 -8.30 -6.21 10.90
CA GLY A 29 -7.30 -7.23 11.23
C GLY A 29 -6.85 -8.08 10.03
N TYR A 30 -6.98 -7.55 8.81
CA TYR A 30 -6.51 -8.22 7.60
C TYR A 30 -5.00 -8.39 7.62
N VAL A 31 -4.53 -9.57 7.21
CA VAL A 31 -3.12 -9.88 7.04
C VAL A 31 -2.92 -10.42 5.62
N TYR A 32 -2.12 -9.72 4.83
CA TYR A 32 -1.87 -10.11 3.44
C TYR A 32 -1.31 -11.54 3.35
N GLY A 33 -1.92 -12.35 2.48
CA GLY A 33 -1.54 -13.76 2.28
C GLY A 33 -1.99 -14.72 3.38
N ASN A 34 -2.74 -14.26 4.38
CA ASN A 34 -3.29 -15.11 5.43
C ASN A 34 -4.77 -15.45 5.16
N GLU A 35 -5.00 -16.66 4.63
CA GLU A 35 -6.34 -17.15 4.29
C GLU A 35 -7.22 -17.34 5.54
N GLU A 36 -6.66 -17.82 6.64
CA GLU A 36 -7.40 -18.04 7.90
C GLU A 36 -7.96 -16.72 8.44
N LYS A 37 -7.13 -15.67 8.50
CA LYS A 37 -7.55 -14.32 8.90
C LYS A 37 -8.61 -13.75 7.97
N THR A 38 -8.46 -13.97 6.66
CA THR A 38 -9.44 -13.52 5.67
C THR A 38 -10.79 -14.19 5.90
N ASN A 39 -10.79 -15.52 6.09
CA ASN A 39 -12.00 -16.30 6.35
C ASN A 39 -12.67 -15.90 7.69
N GLU A 40 -11.88 -15.57 8.72
CA GLU A 40 -12.37 -15.06 9.99
C GLU A 40 -13.12 -13.72 9.80
N ILE A 41 -12.55 -12.79 9.04
CA ILE A 41 -13.19 -11.50 8.71
C ILE A 41 -14.52 -11.71 7.98
N VAL A 42 -14.53 -12.56 6.95
CA VAL A 42 -15.72 -12.85 6.15
C VAL A 42 -16.83 -13.48 6.99
N LYS A 43 -16.47 -14.40 7.90
CA LYS A 43 -17.45 -15.11 8.73
C LYS A 43 -18.04 -14.24 9.84
N ASN A 44 -17.25 -13.33 10.42
CA ASN A 44 -17.62 -12.58 11.61
C ASN A 44 -18.27 -11.22 11.31
N ASN A 45 -18.30 -10.79 10.05
CA ASN A 45 -18.82 -9.48 9.65
C ASN A 45 -20.09 -9.59 8.79
N PRO A 46 -20.98 -8.58 8.82
CA PRO A 46 -22.17 -8.58 7.98
C PRO A 46 -21.80 -8.44 6.50
N GLY A 47 -22.65 -8.94 5.61
CA GLY A 47 -22.35 -9.01 4.17
C GLY A 47 -21.98 -7.67 3.50
N TYR A 48 -22.52 -6.53 3.98
CA TYR A 48 -22.13 -5.23 3.45
C TYR A 48 -20.69 -4.83 3.84
N VAL A 49 -20.22 -5.23 5.03
CA VAL A 49 -18.82 -5.03 5.45
C VAL A 49 -17.91 -5.93 4.63
N VAL A 50 -18.31 -7.19 4.41
CA VAL A 50 -17.55 -8.13 3.56
C VAL A 50 -17.37 -7.57 2.15
N LYS A 51 -18.44 -7.02 1.56
CA LYS A 51 -18.36 -6.40 0.23
C LYS A 51 -17.37 -5.24 0.18
N ILE A 52 -17.41 -4.34 1.18
CA ILE A 52 -16.46 -3.22 1.25
C ILE A 52 -15.04 -3.75 1.43
N PHE A 53 -14.84 -4.73 2.31
CA PHE A 53 -13.56 -5.37 2.55
C PHE A 53 -12.94 -5.96 1.27
N GLU A 54 -13.71 -6.71 0.48
CA GLU A 54 -13.27 -7.25 -0.80
C GLU A 54 -12.90 -6.14 -1.80
N GLU A 55 -13.70 -5.08 -1.88
CA GLU A 55 -13.40 -3.90 -2.71
C GLU A 55 -12.07 -3.23 -2.29
N LYS A 56 -11.86 -3.05 -0.98
CA LYS A 56 -10.64 -2.47 -0.41
C LYS A 56 -9.41 -3.32 -0.69
N MET A 57 -9.50 -4.65 -0.58
CA MET A 57 -8.41 -5.56 -0.95
C MET A 57 -8.01 -5.42 -2.43
N VAL A 58 -9.01 -5.34 -3.32
CA VAL A 58 -8.75 -5.19 -4.76
C VAL A 58 -8.11 -3.82 -5.07
N ASN A 59 -8.52 -2.77 -4.38
CA ASN A 59 -7.94 -1.44 -4.54
C ASN A 59 -6.50 -1.37 -4.02
N GLU A 60 -6.24 -1.89 -2.81
CA GLU A 60 -4.90 -2.03 -2.24
C GLU A 60 -3.97 -2.69 -3.26
N LEU A 61 -4.37 -3.84 -3.82
CA LEU A 61 -3.56 -4.59 -4.76
C LEU A 61 -3.24 -3.78 -6.03
N LYS A 62 -4.23 -3.05 -6.57
CA LYS A 62 -4.05 -2.18 -7.73
C LYS A 62 -3.05 -1.05 -7.44
N ILE A 63 -3.17 -0.41 -6.28
CA ILE A 63 -2.31 0.71 -5.88
C ILE A 63 -0.88 0.21 -5.60
N ARG A 64 -0.72 -0.85 -4.79
CA ARG A 64 0.57 -1.48 -4.49
C ARG A 64 1.30 -1.90 -5.77
N THR A 65 0.60 -2.50 -6.72
CA THR A 65 1.18 -2.86 -8.03
C THR A 65 1.71 -1.64 -8.79
N ARG A 66 1.01 -0.51 -8.76
CA ARG A 66 1.47 0.74 -9.39
C ARG A 66 2.67 1.33 -8.67
N MET A 67 2.64 1.38 -7.34
CA MET A 67 3.77 1.83 -6.52
C MET A 67 5.03 0.99 -6.80
N MET A 68 4.91 -0.34 -6.80
CA MET A 68 6.03 -1.24 -7.12
C MET A 68 6.61 -0.98 -8.51
N LYS A 69 5.78 -0.75 -9.53
CA LYS A 69 6.26 -0.43 -10.88
C LYS A 69 7.08 0.86 -10.91
N ILE A 70 6.62 1.89 -10.19
CA ILE A 70 7.32 3.17 -10.13
C ILE A 70 8.65 3.02 -9.38
N LEU A 71 8.66 2.33 -8.23
CA LEU A 71 9.85 2.07 -7.42
C LEU A 71 10.91 1.31 -8.21
N ARG A 72 10.54 0.19 -8.86
CA ARG A 72 11.47 -0.65 -9.62
C ARG A 72 12.11 0.06 -10.82
N ASN A 73 11.49 1.14 -11.32
CA ASN A 73 12.08 1.94 -12.38
C ASN A 73 13.27 2.79 -11.89
N GLY A 74 13.54 2.87 -10.57
CA GLY A 74 14.77 3.45 -9.98
C GLY A 74 14.95 4.96 -10.24
N LYS A 75 13.87 5.67 -10.56
CA LYS A 75 13.93 7.08 -11.04
C LYS A 75 13.40 8.10 -10.03
N ILE A 76 13.07 7.70 -8.80
CA ILE A 76 12.49 8.60 -7.80
C ILE A 76 13.07 8.35 -6.41
N ASN A 77 13.36 9.43 -5.68
CA ASN A 77 13.57 9.39 -4.23
C ASN A 77 12.29 9.89 -3.55
N ILE A 78 11.70 9.06 -2.70
CA ILE A 78 10.42 9.29 -2.00
C ILE A 78 10.57 9.39 -0.49
N TYR A 79 11.80 9.45 0.03
CA TYR A 79 12.06 9.54 1.47
C TYR A 79 11.36 10.75 2.11
N GLU A 80 11.19 11.84 1.34
CA GLU A 80 10.45 13.04 1.75
C GLU A 80 8.94 12.80 1.97
N TYR A 81 8.37 11.73 1.41
CA TYR A 81 6.95 11.41 1.49
C TYR A 81 6.65 10.25 2.45
N ILE A 82 7.54 9.27 2.52
CA ILE A 82 7.44 8.11 3.41
C ILE A 82 8.83 7.78 3.94
N ASN A 83 9.12 8.24 5.16
CA ASN A 83 10.33 7.87 5.88
C ASN A 83 10.14 6.55 6.65
N LYS A 84 11.15 6.15 7.43
CA LYS A 84 11.12 4.90 8.20
C LYS A 84 9.96 4.83 9.21
N GLU A 85 9.72 5.90 9.96
CA GLU A 85 8.64 5.95 10.95
C GLU A 85 7.26 5.83 10.27
N GLN A 86 7.06 6.53 9.16
CA GLN A 86 5.82 6.44 8.38
C GLN A 86 5.63 5.05 7.78
N LEU A 87 6.70 4.42 7.29
CA LEU A 87 6.65 3.05 6.75
C LEU A 87 6.32 2.00 7.81
N GLU A 88 6.87 2.15 9.03
CA GLU A 88 6.53 1.32 10.18
C GLU A 88 5.05 1.47 10.55
N LYS A 89 4.54 2.70 10.62
CA LYS A 89 3.13 2.97 10.89
C LYS A 89 2.19 2.45 9.80
N LEU A 90 2.56 2.60 8.54
CA LEU A 90 1.78 2.13 7.40
C LEU A 90 1.64 0.60 7.40
N ASN A 91 2.69 -0.09 7.88
CA ASN A 91 2.77 -1.54 7.94
C ASN A 91 2.30 -2.24 6.64
N PRO A 92 2.88 -1.91 5.48
CA PRO A 92 2.50 -2.54 4.23
C PRO A 92 2.96 -4.01 4.18
N PRO A 93 2.46 -4.81 3.22
CA PRO A 93 3.03 -6.10 2.89
C PRO A 93 4.54 -6.02 2.65
N GLU A 94 5.25 -7.09 3.02
CA GLU A 94 6.71 -7.14 3.05
C GLU A 94 7.35 -6.86 1.69
N ASP A 95 6.70 -7.26 0.60
CA ASP A 95 7.19 -7.02 -0.76
C ASP A 95 7.22 -5.53 -1.12
N LEU A 96 6.22 -4.76 -0.69
CA LEU A 96 6.19 -3.31 -0.87
C LEU A 96 7.18 -2.62 0.07
N ARG A 97 7.29 -3.08 1.33
CA ARG A 97 8.28 -2.56 2.30
C ARG A 97 9.69 -2.63 1.72
N ILE A 98 10.11 -3.82 1.29
CA ILE A 98 11.43 -4.04 0.68
C ILE A 98 11.61 -3.15 -0.56
N ALA A 99 10.58 -2.99 -1.39
CA ALA A 99 10.68 -2.15 -2.58
C ALA A 99 10.89 -0.66 -2.25
N ILE A 100 10.22 -0.14 -1.22
CA ILE A 100 10.38 1.24 -0.75
C ILE A 100 11.80 1.44 -0.21
N GLU A 101 12.24 0.57 0.70
CA GLU A 101 13.57 0.68 1.33
C GLU A 101 14.69 0.58 0.30
N LYS A 102 14.58 -0.36 -0.65
CA LYS A 102 15.63 -0.63 -1.64
C LYS A 102 15.68 0.39 -2.77
N TYR A 103 14.52 0.80 -3.30
CA TYR A 103 14.46 1.58 -4.53
C TYR A 103 13.91 3.01 -4.35
N GLY A 104 13.24 3.27 -3.23
CA GLY A 104 12.58 4.54 -2.96
C GLY A 104 13.42 5.51 -2.13
N TRP A 105 14.33 5.01 -1.28
CA TRP A 105 15.15 5.86 -0.40
C TRP A 105 16.60 6.01 -0.87
N ASN A 106 17.14 4.99 -1.52
CA ASN A 106 18.52 4.96 -1.98
C ASN A 106 18.54 5.08 -3.52
N ASN A 107 18.47 6.32 -4.02
CA ASN A 107 18.84 6.67 -5.38
C ASN A 107 19.85 7.81 -5.37
#